data_AF-A0A5C8DIL9-F1
#
_entry.id   AF-A0A5C8DIL9-F1
#
_cell.length_a   1.000
_cell.length_b   1.000
_cell.length_c   1.000
_cell.angle_alpha   90.00
_cell.angle_beta   90.00
_cell.angle_gamma   90.00
#
_symmetry.space_group_name_H-M   'P 1'
#
loop_
_entity.id
_entity.type
_entity.pdbx_description
1 polymer ?
#
loop_
_entity_poly.entity_id
_entity_poly.type
_entity_poly.pdbx_seq_one_letter_code
_entity_poly.pdbx_strand_id
1 'polypeptide(L)' 'MKKIRELRGHTQSELAFMCGDKDWSQISKMERGVVNFSISYLLLVAEKLEVSAKDLIP' A
#
# COMPACT_ATOMS: atom_id res chain seq x y z
N MET A 1 -5.89 2.88 4.14
CA MET A 1 -4.56 2.93 3.49
C MET A 1 -3.75 4.18 3.84
N LYS A 2 -4.01 5.37 3.27
CA LYS A 2 -3.16 6.58 3.43
C LYS A 2 -2.79 6.93 4.88
N LYS A 3 -3.78 7.01 5.77
CA LYS A 3 -3.57 7.28 7.20
C LYS A 3 -2.66 6.26 7.86
N ILE A 4 -2.79 4.98 7.50
CA ILE A 4 -1.96 3.89 8.04
C ILE A 4 -0.50 4.08 7.61
N ARG A 5 -0.26 4.37 6.32
CA ARG A 5 1.08 4.63 5.81
C ARG A 5 1.72 5.84 6.49
N GLU A 6 0.96 6.94 6.65
CA GLU A 6 1.44 8.16 7.29
C GLU A 6 1.76 7.95 8.79
N LEU A 7 0.94 7.18 9.51
CA LEU A 7 1.21 6.80 10.90
C LEU A 7 2.49 5.96 11.06
N ARG A 8 2.87 5.21 10.01
CA ARG A 8 4.11 4.43 9.94
C ARG A 8 5.31 5.26 9.45
N GLY A 9 5.10 6.54 9.09
CA GLY A 9 6.18 7.44 8.70
C GLY A 9 6.77 7.18 7.31
N HIS A 10 6.08 6.44 6.45
CA HIS A 10 6.55 6.15 5.09
C HIS A 10 5.93 7.10 4.06
N THR A 11 6.69 7.54 3.08
CA THR A 11 6.20 8.11 1.83
C THR A 11 5.66 7.03 0.91
N GLN A 12 4.91 7.41 -0.14
CA GLN A 12 4.44 6.45 -1.14
C GLN A 12 5.61 5.74 -1.82
N SER A 13 6.67 6.47 -2.17
CA SER A 13 7.86 5.93 -2.83
C SER A 13 8.61 4.93 -1.95
N GLU A 14 8.79 5.24 -0.65
CA GLU A 14 9.44 4.33 0.30
C GLU A 14 8.65 3.04 0.46
N LEU A 15 7.32 3.12 0.60
CA LEU A 15 6.49 1.92 0.67
C LEU A 15 6.53 1.12 -0.65
N ALA A 16 6.63 1.79 -1.80
CA ALA A 16 6.75 1.13 -3.09
C ALA A 16 8.08 0.37 -3.21
N PHE A 17 9.16 0.99 -2.73
CA PHE A 17 10.48 0.40 -2.61
C PHE A 17 10.48 -0.84 -1.70
N MET A 18 9.86 -0.74 -0.51
CA MET A 18 9.67 -1.86 0.42
C MET A 18 8.87 -3.02 -0.18
N CYS A 19 8.00 -2.75 -1.15
CA CYS A 19 7.25 -3.76 -1.90
C CYS A 19 8.02 -4.36 -3.09
N GLY A 20 9.36 -4.28 -3.08
CA GLY A 20 10.21 -4.78 -4.15
C GLY A 20 10.21 -3.85 -5.36
N ASP A 21 10.51 -2.57 -5.09
CA ASP A 21 10.65 -1.50 -6.09
C ASP A 21 9.47 -1.40 -7.07
N LYS A 22 8.27 -1.46 -6.50
CA LYS A 22 7.02 -1.33 -7.27
C LYS A 22 6.82 0.13 -7.64
N ASP A 23 6.04 0.37 -8.70
CA ASP A 23 5.65 1.72 -9.08
C ASP A 23 4.79 2.36 -7.98
N TRP A 24 5.27 3.48 -7.42
CA TRP A 24 4.57 4.27 -6.40
C TRP A 24 3.18 4.72 -6.86
N SER A 25 2.94 4.80 -8.17
CA SER A 25 1.64 5.13 -8.74
C SER A 25 0.55 4.12 -8.35
N GLN A 26 0.93 2.87 -8.06
CA GLN A 26 0.02 1.83 -7.59
C GLN A 26 -0.44 2.08 -6.16
N ILE A 27 0.46 2.55 -5.29
CA ILE A 27 0.11 2.99 -3.93
C ILE A 27 -0.81 4.21 -3.99
N SER A 28 -0.50 5.18 -4.84
CA SER A 28 -1.36 6.36 -5.06
C SER A 28 -2.76 5.99 -5.56
N LYS A 29 -2.89 4.96 -6.40
CA LYS A 29 -4.20 4.40 -6.82
C LYS A 29 -4.93 3.74 -5.65
N MET A 30 -4.26 2.91 -4.86
CA MET A 30 -4.81 2.27 -3.66
C MET A 30 -5.33 3.32 -2.66
N GLU A 31 -4.57 4.38 -2.41
CA GLU A 31 -4.96 5.45 -1.48
C GLU A 31 -6.16 6.25 -1.94
N ARG A 32 -6.39 6.32 -3.26
CA ARG A 32 -7.59 6.93 -3.86
C ARG A 32 -8.76 5.96 -3.98
N GLY A 33 -8.62 4.71 -3.53
CA GLY A 33 -9.65 3.68 -3.63
C GLY A 33 -9.82 3.07 -5.03
N VAL A 34 -8.84 3.23 -5.91
CA VAL A 34 -8.86 2.59 -7.24
C VAL A 34 -8.45 1.13 -7.10
N VAL A 35 -9.42 0.23 -7.20
CA VAL A 35 -9.24 -1.22 -7.08
C VAL A 35 -8.83 -1.82 -8.42
N ASN A 36 -7.62 -1.49 -8.88
CA ASN A 36 -6.99 -2.11 -10.05
C ASN A 36 -5.58 -2.60 -9.71
N PHE A 37 -5.51 -3.47 -8.71
CA PHE A 37 -4.28 -4.10 -8.24
C PHE A 37 -4.54 -5.59 -7.96
N SER A 38 -3.49 -6.40 -8.03
CA SER A 38 -3.62 -7.82 -7.73
C SER A 38 -3.77 -8.07 -6.23
N ILE A 39 -4.39 -9.20 -5.87
CA ILE A 39 -4.45 -9.66 -4.48
C ILE A 39 -3.05 -9.82 -3.90
N SER A 40 -2.10 -10.32 -4.69
CA SER A 40 -0.69 -10.44 -4.28
C SER A 40 -0.08 -9.10 -3.90
N TYR A 41 -0.41 -8.02 -4.62
CA TYR A 41 0.06 -6.69 -4.29
C TYR A 41 -0.58 -6.15 -3.02
N LEU A 42 -1.89 -6.36 -2.84
CA LEU A 42 -2.60 -6.01 -1.61
C LEU A 42 -1.97 -6.69 -0.38
N LEU A 43 -1.72 -8.01 -0.48
CA LEU A 43 -1.11 -8.79 0.60
C LEU A 43 0.31 -8.32 0.92
N LEU A 44 1.10 -8.01 -0.11
CA LEU A 44 2.45 -7.49 0.07
C LEU A 44 2.44 -6.14 0.79
N VAL A 45 1.57 -5.22 0.40
CA VAL A 45 1.43 -3.91 1.07
C VAL A 45 0.96 -4.09 2.50
N ALA A 46 0.03 -5.03 2.75
CA ALA A 46 -0.45 -5.34 4.09
C ALA A 46 0.66 -5.91 4.99
N GLU A 47 1.48 -6.81 4.45
CA GLU A 47 2.66 -7.38 5.12
C GLU A 47 3.66 -6.27 5.48
N LYS A 48 3.99 -5.37 4.54
CA LYS A 48 4.95 -4.28 4.78
C LYS A 48 4.45 -3.20 5.72
N LEU A 49 3.14 -3.01 5.82
CA LEU A 49 2.53 -2.09 6.78
C LEU A 49 2.14 -2.76 8.11
N GLU A 50 2.37 -4.08 8.24
CA GLU A 50 2.01 -4.90 9.40
C GLU A 50 0.53 -4.73 9.79
N VAL A 51 -0.36 -4.75 8.81
CA VAL A 51 -1.82 -4.67 8.99
C VAL A 51 -2.50 -5.80 8.23
N SER A 52 -3.79 -6.00 8.49
CA SER A 52 -4.57 -6.95 7.70
C SER A 52 -4.96 -6.31 6.36
N ALA A 53 -5.06 -7.11 5.29
CA ALA A 53 -5.47 -6.62 3.98
C ALA A 53 -6.84 -5.91 4.00
N LYS A 54 -7.73 -6.31 4.92
CA LYS A 54 -9.03 -5.67 5.16
C LYS A 54 -8.91 -4.21 5.63
N ASP A 55 -7.80 -3.83 6.26
CA ASP A 55 -7.57 -2.47 6.76
C ASP A 55 -7.10 -1.52 5.65
N LEU A 56 -6.74 -2.08 4.48
CA LEU A 56 -6.26 -1.33 3.31
C LEU A 56 -7.34 -1.06 2.26
N ILE A 57 -8.44 -1.80 2.29
CA ILE A 57 -9.61 -1.64 1.42
C ILE A 57 -10.70 -0.83 2.15
N PRO A 58 -11.51 -0.04 1.43
CA PRO A 58 -12.69 0.60 2.01
C PRO A 58 -13.79 -0.41 2.37
#